data_AF-A0A9J5YTL1-F1
#
_entry.id   AF-A0A9J5YTL1-F1
#
_cell.length_a   1.000
_cell.length_b   1.000
_cell.length_c   1.000
_cell.angle_alpha   90.00
_cell.angle_beta   90.00
_cell.angle_gamma   90.00
#
_symmetry.space_group_name_H-M   'P 1'
#
loop_
_entity.id
_entity.type
_entity.pdbx_description
1 polymer ?
#
loop_
_entity_poly.entity_id
_entity_poly.type
_entity_poly.pdbx_seq_one_letter_code
_entity_poly.pdbx_strand_id
1 'polypeptide(L)'
;MDEKRKRSDETNLDLCLKTPTQDEPINKVQTLEEAMNFELKHGQVDPNVDLKKLRRIMSNRLSAQRSRIRKIEYTAELEKKVKELEDTIAWARSEIENVKDNKKKLMLENEMLQAQLDIVTDKSNLRIAQTQELKLELKELAKTQEIEGQSSNFYESESIAEIDMDQYLNFDAMNFYPPMIDDL
;
A
#
# COMPACT_ATOMS: atom_id res chain seq x y z
N MET A 1 -10.06 63.36 11.61
CA MET A 1 -10.06 63.26 13.09
C MET A 1 -9.92 61.78 13.42
N ASP A 2 -8.68 61.31 13.49
CA ASP A 2 -8.34 59.90 13.66
C ASP A 2 -8.33 59.52 15.13
N GLU A 3 -9.39 58.85 15.58
CA GLU A 3 -9.50 58.35 16.96
C GLU A 3 -8.80 57.00 17.09
N LYS A 4 -7.51 57.04 17.42
CA LYS A 4 -6.73 55.85 17.79
C LYS A 4 -7.23 55.30 19.13
N ARG A 5 -8.07 54.27 19.10
CA ARG A 5 -8.39 53.45 20.28
C ARG A 5 -7.12 52.76 20.74
N LYS A 6 -6.61 53.19 21.91
CA LYS A 6 -5.49 52.56 22.60
C LYS A 6 -5.91 51.15 23.02
N ARG A 7 -5.21 50.13 22.51
CA ARG A 7 -5.30 48.75 23.01
C ARG A 7 -4.85 48.78 24.47
N SER A 8 -5.78 48.55 25.38
CA SER A 8 -5.50 48.35 26.80
C SER A 8 -4.63 47.12 26.94
N ASP A 9 -3.57 47.28 27.72
CA ASP A 9 -2.59 46.27 28.07
C ASP A 9 -3.29 44.99 28.55
N GLU A 10 -3.30 43.96 27.69
CA GLU A 10 -3.54 42.59 28.13
C GLU A 10 -2.38 42.25 29.05
N THR A 11 -2.62 42.31 30.36
CA THR A 11 -1.75 41.66 31.33
C THR A 11 -1.74 40.19 30.94
N ASN A 12 -0.69 39.78 30.22
CA ASN A 12 -0.31 38.40 29.99
C ASN A 12 -0.05 37.80 31.38
N LEU A 13 -1.14 37.41 32.04
CA LEU A 13 -1.08 36.52 33.17
C LEU A 13 -0.77 35.17 32.54
N ASP A 14 0.51 34.98 32.22
CA ASP A 14 1.07 33.68 31.93
C ASP A 14 0.82 32.83 33.17
N LEU A 15 -0.37 32.24 33.23
CA LEU A 15 -0.63 31.00 33.95
C LEU A 15 0.27 29.99 33.26
N CYS A 16 1.54 30.02 33.64
CA CYS A 16 2.51 28.99 33.38
C CYS A 16 1.95 27.75 34.06
N LEU A 17 1.06 27.05 33.35
CA LEU A 17 0.74 25.67 33.57
C LEU A 17 2.04 24.95 33.25
N LYS A 18 2.96 24.93 34.23
CA LYS A 18 4.05 23.97 34.25
C LYS A 18 3.37 22.62 34.11
N THR A 19 3.39 22.07 32.89
CA THR A 19 3.26 20.63 32.72
C THR A 19 4.31 20.06 33.66
N PRO A 20 3.90 19.18 34.58
CA PRO A 20 4.87 18.66 35.52
C PRO A 20 5.90 17.93 34.67
N THR A 21 7.13 18.41 34.75
CA THR A 21 8.33 17.70 34.31
C THR A 21 8.19 16.23 34.68
N GLN A 22 8.63 15.33 33.80
CA GLN A 22 8.44 13.87 33.82
C GLN A 22 9.04 13.14 35.05
N ASP A 23 9.35 13.85 36.14
CA ASP A 23 10.12 13.36 37.27
C ASP A 23 9.30 13.20 38.57
N GLU A 24 7.98 13.41 38.56
CA GLU A 24 7.15 12.93 39.68
C GLU A 24 6.92 11.41 39.51
N PRO A 25 7.40 10.57 40.43
CA PRO A 25 7.26 9.12 40.30
C PRO A 25 5.77 8.77 40.23
N ILE A 26 5.36 8.19 39.11
CA ILE A 26 3.97 7.78 38.79
C ILE A 26 3.42 6.76 39.82
N ASN A 27 4.28 6.22 40.69
CA ASN A 27 3.89 5.17 41.62
C ASN A 27 3.49 5.71 43.01
N LYS A 28 2.16 5.61 43.22
CA LYS A 28 1.38 5.74 44.48
C LYS A 28 0.98 7.16 44.84
N VAL A 29 -0.18 7.57 44.32
CA VAL A 29 -0.99 8.59 45.00
C VAL A 29 -1.31 8.09 46.40
N GLN A 30 -0.85 8.83 47.41
CA GLN A 30 -1.04 8.52 48.83
C GLN A 30 -2.51 8.22 49.15
N THR A 31 -2.75 7.36 50.15
CA THR A 31 -4.09 7.20 50.68
C THR A 31 -4.50 8.46 51.44
N LEU A 32 -5.81 8.69 51.59
CA LEU A 32 -6.31 9.86 52.31
C LEU A 32 -5.83 9.88 53.77
N GLU A 33 -5.73 8.72 54.40
CA GLU A 33 -5.25 8.57 55.77
C GLU A 33 -3.76 8.84 55.87
N GLU A 34 -2.94 8.34 54.93
CA GLU A 34 -1.51 8.67 54.84
C GLU A 34 -1.28 10.17 54.72
N ALA A 35 -2.00 10.83 53.80
CA ALA A 35 -1.87 12.26 53.56
C ALA A 35 -2.30 13.09 54.78
N MET A 36 -3.42 12.75 55.44
CA MET A 36 -3.84 13.43 56.66
C MET A 36 -2.86 13.22 57.82
N ASN A 37 -2.36 12.00 58.01
CA ASN A 37 -1.41 11.69 59.07
C ASN A 37 -0.08 12.41 58.88
N PHE A 38 0.34 12.61 57.63
CA PHE A 38 1.52 13.40 57.28
C PHE A 38 1.32 14.87 57.69
N GLU A 39 0.22 15.49 57.29
CA GLU A 39 -0.08 16.89 57.59
C GLU A 39 -0.26 17.14 59.11
N LEU A 40 -0.85 16.17 59.83
CA LEU A 40 -1.01 16.24 61.29
C LEU A 40 0.32 16.08 62.04
N LYS A 41 1.27 15.28 61.53
CA LYS A 41 2.59 15.06 62.14
C LYS A 41 3.60 16.18 61.87
N HIS A 42 3.47 16.90 60.76
CA HIS A 42 4.43 17.91 60.33
C HIS A 42 4.02 19.37 60.60
N GLY A 43 2.92 19.58 61.34
CA GLY A 43 2.77 20.76 62.20
C GLY A 43 2.43 22.11 61.54
N GLN A 44 1.62 22.12 60.46
CA GLN A 44 1.04 23.38 59.91
C GLN A 44 -0.43 23.61 60.30
N VAL A 45 -0.93 22.84 61.26
CA VAL A 45 -2.36 22.73 61.53
C VAL A 45 -2.56 22.97 63.02
N ASP A 46 -3.16 24.11 63.38
CA ASP A 46 -3.43 24.49 64.77
C ASP A 46 -4.18 23.39 65.54
N PRO A 47 -3.97 23.23 66.86
CA PRO A 47 -4.65 22.22 67.69
C PRO A 47 -6.18 22.31 67.69
N ASN A 48 -6.76 23.39 67.16
CA ASN A 48 -8.19 23.62 67.02
C ASN A 48 -8.69 23.52 65.56
N VAL A 49 -7.99 22.78 64.70
CA VAL A 49 -8.41 22.62 63.30
C VAL A 49 -9.57 21.65 63.18
N ASP A 50 -10.59 22.11 62.45
CA ASP A 50 -11.70 21.28 62.00
C ASP A 50 -11.19 20.13 61.12
N LEU A 51 -11.10 18.94 61.71
CA LEU A 51 -10.67 17.70 61.05
C LEU A 51 -11.50 17.39 59.79
N LYS A 52 -12.76 17.82 59.74
CA LYS A 52 -13.63 17.65 58.56
C LYS A 52 -13.13 18.49 57.39
N LYS A 53 -12.70 19.72 57.66
CA LYS A 53 -12.11 20.62 56.67
C LYS A 53 -10.78 20.07 56.16
N LEU A 54 -9.90 19.61 57.06
CA LEU A 54 -8.62 19.00 56.67
C LEU A 54 -8.83 17.77 55.77
N ARG A 55 -9.73 16.87 56.15
CA ARG A 55 -10.10 15.70 55.35
C ARG A 55 -10.59 16.08 53.96
N ARG A 56 -11.45 17.10 53.85
CA ARG A 56 -11.96 17.59 52.56
C ARG A 56 -10.84 18.16 51.70
N ILE A 57 -9.93 18.96 52.27
CA ILE A 57 -8.80 19.55 51.53
C ILE A 57 -7.91 18.43 50.99
N MET A 58 -7.53 17.47 51.82
CA MET A 58 -6.69 16.35 51.40
C MET A 58 -7.38 15.46 50.37
N SER A 59 -8.67 15.17 50.55
CA SER A 59 -9.45 14.41 49.57
C SER A 59 -9.51 15.10 48.21
N ASN A 60 -9.77 16.41 48.17
CA ASN A 60 -9.78 17.19 46.94
C ASN A 60 -8.39 17.29 46.29
N ARG A 61 -7.34 17.42 47.10
CA ARG A 61 -5.96 17.45 46.60
C ARG A 61 -5.61 16.12 45.93
N LEU A 62 -5.88 15.00 46.58
CA LEU A 62 -5.63 13.66 46.03
C LEU A 62 -6.49 13.37 44.80
N SER A 63 -7.76 13.79 44.79
CA SER A 63 -8.64 13.58 43.63
C SER A 63 -8.20 14.42 42.41
N ALA A 64 -7.77 15.65 42.63
CA ALA A 64 -7.19 16.50 41.60
C ALA A 64 -5.87 15.91 41.06
N GLN A 65 -4.98 15.40 41.94
CA GLN A 65 -3.75 14.73 41.54
C GLN A 65 -4.02 13.48 40.70
N ARG A 66 -4.94 12.61 41.14
CA ARG A 66 -5.37 11.43 40.36
C ARG A 66 -5.96 11.83 39.01
N SER A 67 -6.74 12.91 38.96
CA SER A 67 -7.29 13.40 37.70
C SER A 67 -6.20 13.92 36.77
N ARG A 68 -5.16 14.58 37.29
CA ARG A 68 -4.02 15.04 36.50
C ARG A 68 -3.24 13.85 35.93
N ILE A 69 -2.94 12.86 36.77
CA ILE A 69 -2.24 11.63 36.36
C ILE A 69 -3.00 10.92 35.25
N ARG A 70 -4.30 10.64 35.45
CA ARG A 70 -5.13 10.00 34.40
C ARG A 70 -5.14 10.76 33.08
N LYS A 71 -5.16 12.11 33.12
CA LYS A 71 -5.09 12.92 31.90
C LYS A 71 -3.73 12.80 31.20
N ILE A 72 -2.64 12.76 31.96
CA ILE A 72 -1.29 12.57 31.41
C ILE A 72 -1.17 11.17 30.79
N GLU A 73 -1.59 10.12 31.51
CA GLU A 73 -1.60 8.74 31.01
C GLU A 73 -2.44 8.62 29.72
N TYR A 74 -3.66 9.16 29.72
CA TYR A 74 -4.52 9.15 28.54
C TYR A 74 -3.90 9.90 27.35
N THR A 75 -3.24 11.04 27.60
CA THR A 75 -2.56 11.79 26.54
C THR A 75 -1.39 10.98 25.98
N ALA A 76 -0.57 10.35 26.83
CA ALA A 76 0.54 9.50 26.41
C ALA A 76 0.05 8.26 25.63
N GLU A 77 -1.06 7.65 26.04
CA GLU A 77 -1.70 6.57 25.29
C GLU A 77 -2.16 7.02 23.91
N LEU A 78 -2.73 8.22 23.79
CA LEU A 78 -3.13 8.79 22.50
C LEU A 78 -1.91 9.07 21.62
N GLU A 79 -0.85 9.66 22.15
CA GLU A 79 0.42 9.88 21.43
C GLU A 79 1.00 8.56 20.89
N LYS A 80 0.98 7.50 21.72
CA LYS A 80 1.41 6.16 21.29
C LYS A 80 0.55 5.63 20.15
N LYS A 81 -0.78 5.76 20.23
CA LYS A 81 -1.70 5.32 19.17
C LYS A 81 -1.52 6.10 17.88
N VAL A 82 -1.27 7.41 17.96
CA VAL A 82 -0.98 8.24 16.77
C VAL A 82 0.27 7.70 16.09
N LYS A 83 1.35 7.47 16.85
CA LYS A 83 2.59 6.92 16.30
C LYS A 83 2.41 5.54 15.68
N GLU A 84 1.70 4.63 16.36
CA GLU A 84 1.38 3.31 15.82
C GLU A 84 0.59 3.42 14.50
N LEU A 85 -0.39 4.32 14.42
CA LEU A 85 -1.14 4.55 13.20
C LEU A 85 -0.28 5.16 12.08
N GLU A 86 0.59 6.13 12.39
CA GLU A 86 1.53 6.70 11.42
C GLU A 86 2.48 5.64 10.85
N ASP A 87 3.01 4.75 11.69
CA ASP A 87 3.86 3.64 11.27
C ASP A 87 3.10 2.67 10.34
N THR A 88 1.84 2.34 10.67
CA THR A 88 1.01 1.49 9.79
C THR A 88 0.70 2.16 8.46
N ILE A 89 0.46 3.48 8.44
CA ILE A 89 0.24 4.24 7.22
C ILE A 89 1.51 4.26 6.37
N ALA A 90 2.68 4.46 6.97
CA ALA A 90 3.95 4.46 6.27
C ALA A 90 4.22 3.09 5.62
N TRP A 91 3.99 2.00 6.36
CA TRP A 91 4.10 0.64 5.84
C TRP A 91 3.12 0.39 4.69
N ALA A 92 1.83 0.72 4.87
CA ALA A 92 0.82 0.54 3.83
C ALA A 92 1.11 1.35 2.56
N ARG A 93 1.67 2.57 2.68
CA ARG A 93 2.11 3.37 1.54
C ARG A 93 3.23 2.69 0.75
N SER A 94 4.22 2.12 1.45
CA SER A 94 5.29 1.37 0.81
C SER A 94 4.75 0.14 0.05
N GLU A 95 3.82 -0.58 0.65
CA GLU A 95 3.20 -1.75 0.03
C GLU A 95 2.40 -1.38 -1.23
N ILE A 96 1.64 -0.28 -1.17
CA ILE A 96 0.89 0.23 -2.33
C ILE A 96 1.83 0.58 -3.50
N GLU A 97 2.95 1.25 -3.23
CA GLU A 97 3.87 1.61 -4.32
C GLU A 97 4.55 0.36 -4.90
N ASN A 98 4.92 -0.62 -4.07
CA ASN A 98 5.46 -1.89 -4.55
C ASN A 98 4.48 -2.62 -5.49
N VAL A 99 3.21 -2.75 -5.08
CA VAL A 99 2.17 -3.38 -5.90
C VAL A 99 1.93 -2.60 -7.19
N LYS A 100 1.96 -1.27 -7.14
CA LYS A 100 1.80 -0.41 -8.31
C LYS A 100 2.95 -0.58 -9.30
N ASP A 101 4.18 -0.70 -8.83
CA ASP A 101 5.34 -0.96 -9.69
C ASP A 101 5.31 -2.36 -10.30
N ASN A 102 4.93 -3.38 -9.52
CA ASN A 102 4.72 -4.74 -10.02
C ASN A 102 3.62 -4.76 -11.10
N LYS A 103 2.52 -4.03 -10.88
CA LYS A 103 1.45 -3.89 -11.87
C LYS A 103 1.97 -3.27 -13.17
N LYS A 104 2.76 -2.19 -13.11
CA LYS A 104 3.35 -1.57 -14.33
C LYS A 104 4.24 -2.56 -15.07
N LYS A 105 5.08 -3.31 -14.34
CA LYS A 105 5.96 -4.33 -14.93
C LYS A 105 5.16 -5.41 -15.66
N LEU A 106 4.12 -5.94 -15.01
CA LEU A 106 3.24 -6.97 -15.60
C LEU A 106 2.45 -6.42 -16.79
N MET A 107 2.02 -5.16 -16.75
CA MET A 107 1.36 -4.52 -17.89
C MET A 107 2.30 -4.42 -19.10
N LEU A 108 3.54 -3.99 -18.89
CA LEU A 108 4.54 -3.90 -19.96
C LEU A 108 4.86 -5.29 -20.54
N GLU A 109 5.02 -6.31 -19.69
CA GLU A 109 5.22 -7.68 -20.13
C GLU A 109 4.03 -8.20 -20.94
N ASN A 110 2.80 -7.90 -20.50
CA ASN A 110 1.59 -8.28 -21.22
C ASN A 110 1.50 -7.59 -22.59
N GLU A 111 1.81 -6.29 -22.67
CA GLU A 111 1.87 -5.55 -23.94
C GLU A 111 2.91 -6.14 -24.90
N MET A 112 4.09 -6.52 -24.39
CA MET A 112 5.12 -7.18 -25.19
C MET A 112 4.65 -8.55 -25.71
N LEU A 113 4.06 -9.37 -24.85
CA LEU A 113 3.55 -10.69 -25.23
C LEU A 113 2.40 -10.58 -26.24
N GLN A 114 1.52 -9.59 -26.09
CA GLN A 114 0.46 -9.33 -27.05
C GLN A 114 1.05 -8.94 -28.42
N ALA A 115 2.04 -8.04 -28.45
CA ALA A 115 2.70 -7.68 -29.70
C ALA A 115 3.39 -8.87 -30.37
N GLN A 116 4.01 -9.77 -29.59
CA GLN A 116 4.59 -11.00 -30.11
C GLN A 116 3.53 -11.94 -30.69
N LEU A 117 2.39 -12.09 -29.99
CA LEU A 117 1.27 -12.87 -30.46
C LEU A 117 0.74 -12.34 -31.80
N ASP A 118 0.54 -11.04 -31.91
CA ASP A 118 0.06 -10.39 -33.13
C ASP A 118 1.01 -10.66 -34.32
N ILE A 119 2.32 -10.55 -34.12
CA ILE A 119 3.34 -10.86 -35.14
C ILE A 119 3.24 -12.33 -35.59
N VAL A 120 3.12 -13.27 -34.64
CA VAL A 120 3.01 -14.70 -34.95
C VAL A 120 1.72 -15.00 -35.70
N THR A 121 0.61 -14.40 -35.28
CA THR A 121 -0.70 -14.53 -35.93
C THR A 121 -0.66 -13.99 -37.36
N ASP A 122 -0.09 -12.81 -37.58
CA ASP A 122 0.05 -12.21 -38.93
C ASP A 122 0.90 -13.09 -39.85
N LYS A 123 2.00 -13.62 -39.34
CA LYS A 123 2.85 -14.55 -40.09
C LYS A 123 2.11 -15.84 -40.44
N SER A 124 1.35 -16.40 -39.50
CA SER A 124 0.52 -17.59 -39.73
C SER A 124 -0.53 -17.33 -40.82
N ASN A 125 -1.24 -16.20 -40.74
CA ASN A 125 -2.23 -15.79 -41.73
C ASN A 125 -1.61 -15.64 -43.13
N LEU A 126 -0.42 -15.04 -43.23
CA LEU A 126 0.30 -14.94 -44.50
C LEU A 126 0.65 -16.33 -45.06
N ARG A 127 1.11 -17.27 -44.21
CA ARG A 127 1.40 -18.65 -44.64
C ARG A 127 0.15 -19.39 -45.11
N ILE A 128 -0.98 -19.19 -44.42
CA ILE A 128 -2.26 -19.77 -44.82
C ILE A 128 -2.67 -19.24 -46.20
N ALA A 129 -2.59 -17.93 -46.43
CA ALA A 129 -2.90 -17.31 -47.72
C ALA A 129 -2.01 -17.86 -48.85
N GLN A 130 -0.69 -17.93 -48.63
CA GLN A 130 0.26 -18.52 -49.60
C GLN A 130 -0.07 -19.98 -49.91
N THR A 131 -0.44 -20.76 -48.89
CA THR A 131 -0.81 -22.17 -49.06
C THR A 131 -2.10 -22.32 -49.86
N GLN A 132 -3.08 -21.43 -49.65
CA GLN A 132 -4.31 -21.42 -50.41
C GLN A 132 -4.07 -21.08 -51.88
N GLU A 133 -3.22 -20.09 -52.17
CA GLU A 133 -2.83 -19.72 -53.53
C GLU A 133 -2.15 -20.88 -54.27
N LEU A 134 -1.14 -21.51 -53.67
CA LEU A 134 -0.47 -22.68 -54.24
C LEU A 134 -1.41 -23.86 -54.47
N LYS A 135 -2.38 -24.10 -53.57
CA LYS A 135 -3.41 -25.12 -53.76
C LYS A 135 -4.32 -24.83 -54.95
N LEU A 136 -4.61 -23.56 -55.23
CA LEU A 136 -5.38 -23.16 -56.41
C LEU A 136 -4.58 -23.40 -57.70
N GLU A 137 -3.32 -22.99 -57.73
CA GLU A 137 -2.43 -23.22 -58.89
C GLU A 137 -2.27 -24.71 -59.20
N LEU A 138 -2.04 -25.56 -58.19
CA LEU A 138 -1.97 -27.01 -58.38
C LEU A 138 -3.26 -27.59 -58.96
N LYS A 139 -4.42 -27.08 -58.53
CA LYS A 139 -5.72 -27.49 -59.05
C LYS A 139 -5.93 -27.05 -60.50
N GLU A 140 -5.43 -25.87 -60.88
CA GLU A 140 -5.47 -25.41 -62.28
C GLU A 140 -4.54 -26.24 -63.17
N LEU A 141 -3.31 -26.50 -62.73
CA LEU A 141 -2.35 -27.35 -63.45
C LEU A 141 -2.87 -28.78 -63.64
N ALA A 142 -3.44 -29.39 -62.61
CA ALA A 142 -4.04 -30.73 -62.71
C ALA A 142 -5.13 -30.80 -63.80
N LYS A 143 -6.00 -29.78 -63.87
CA LYS A 143 -7.02 -29.69 -64.93
C LYS A 143 -6.40 -29.60 -66.33
N THR A 144 -5.31 -28.83 -66.50
CA THR A 144 -4.63 -28.74 -67.81
C THR A 144 -4.00 -30.07 -68.22
N GLN A 145 -3.40 -30.80 -67.28
CA GLN A 145 -2.83 -32.13 -67.55
C GLN A 145 -3.89 -33.18 -67.91
N GLU A 146 -5.06 -33.14 -67.26
CA GLU A 146 -6.19 -34.00 -67.64
C GLU A 146 -6.69 -33.72 -69.07
N ILE A 147 -6.68 -32.45 -69.50
CA ILE A 147 -7.07 -32.04 -70.87
C ILE A 147 -6.02 -32.47 -71.91
N GLU A 148 -4.74 -32.49 -71.56
CA GLU A 148 -3.64 -32.88 -72.45
C GLU A 148 -3.44 -34.41 -72.59
N GLY A 149 -4.25 -35.23 -71.93
CA GLY A 149 -4.38 -36.66 -72.24
C GLY A 149 -3.16 -37.53 -71.89
N GLN A 150 -2.28 -37.09 -70.99
CA GLN A 150 -1.20 -37.92 -70.45
C GLN A 150 -1.63 -38.54 -69.12
N SER A 151 -2.04 -39.81 -69.18
CA SER A 151 -2.31 -40.63 -68.02
C SER A 151 -1.04 -40.85 -67.19
N SER A 152 -1.06 -40.37 -65.95
CA SER A 152 -0.34 -40.99 -64.84
C SER A 152 -1.21 -40.88 -63.58
N ASN A 153 -1.75 -42.02 -63.17
CA ASN A 153 -2.53 -42.15 -61.93
C ASN A 153 -1.63 -41.86 -60.72
N PHE A 154 -1.79 -40.69 -60.08
CA PHE A 154 -1.26 -40.44 -58.72
C PHE A 154 -2.13 -39.44 -57.93
N TYR A 155 -3.44 -39.54 -58.03
CA TYR A 155 -4.35 -38.80 -57.15
C TYR A 155 -5.41 -39.75 -56.61
N GLU A 156 -4.96 -40.71 -55.82
CA GLU A 156 -5.91 -41.41 -54.96
C GLU A 156 -6.26 -40.50 -53.79
N SER A 157 -7.55 -40.29 -53.63
CA SER A 157 -8.17 -39.41 -52.65
C SER A 157 -7.84 -39.89 -51.24
N GLU A 158 -7.03 -39.16 -50.50
CA GLU A 158 -7.10 -39.19 -49.05
C GLU A 158 -7.75 -37.89 -48.58
N SER A 159 -8.86 -38.08 -47.87
CA SER A 159 -9.51 -37.06 -47.08
C SER A 159 -8.46 -36.19 -46.41
N ILE A 160 -8.52 -34.88 -46.64
CA ILE A 160 -7.83 -33.90 -45.81
C ILE A 160 -8.51 -33.97 -44.43
N ALA A 161 -8.25 -35.04 -43.69
CA ALA A 161 -8.37 -35.03 -42.25
C ALA A 161 -7.47 -33.88 -41.81
N GLU A 162 -8.05 -32.96 -41.03
CA GLU A 162 -7.42 -31.79 -40.44
C GLU A 162 -5.92 -32.00 -40.29
N ILE A 163 -5.14 -31.47 -41.23
CA ILE A 163 -3.69 -31.44 -41.07
C ILE A 163 -3.51 -30.50 -39.88
N ASP A 164 -3.20 -31.10 -38.74
CA ASP A 164 -2.90 -30.43 -37.50
C ASP A 164 -1.76 -29.44 -37.76
N MET A 165 -2.16 -28.17 -37.92
CA MET A 165 -1.27 -27.05 -38.26
C MET A 165 -0.21 -26.81 -37.18
N ASP A 166 -0.40 -27.40 -36.00
CA ASP A 166 0.51 -27.30 -34.86
C ASP A 166 1.89 -27.94 -35.14
N GLN A 167 2.00 -28.87 -36.11
CA GLN A 167 3.31 -29.46 -36.47
C GLN A 167 4.25 -28.52 -37.24
N TYR A 168 3.75 -27.43 -37.83
CA TYR A 168 4.59 -26.47 -38.59
C TYR A 168 4.96 -25.22 -37.78
N LEU A 169 4.44 -25.08 -36.56
CA LEU A 169 4.89 -24.08 -35.60
C LEU A 169 6.12 -24.64 -34.86
N ASN A 170 7.25 -24.71 -35.56
CA ASN A 170 8.53 -25.00 -34.90
C ASN A 170 8.94 -23.77 -34.07
N PHE A 171 8.45 -23.69 -32.83
CA PHE A 171 8.74 -22.61 -31.89
C PHE A 171 10.24 -22.44 -31.65
N ASP A 172 11.02 -23.53 -31.76
CA ASP A 172 12.47 -23.53 -31.55
C ASP A 172 13.26 -22.85 -32.68
N ALA A 173 12.67 -22.67 -33.87
CA ALA A 173 13.33 -22.04 -35.02
C ALA A 173 13.12 -20.52 -35.10
N MET A 174 12.33 -19.94 -34.18
CA MET A 174 12.25 -18.50 -34.02
C MET A 174 13.37 -18.08 -33.07
N ASN A 175 14.41 -17.42 -33.58
CA ASN A 175 15.46 -16.82 -32.74
C ASN A 175 14.81 -15.96 -31.63
N PHE A 176 14.76 -16.54 -30.42
CA PHE A 176 13.92 -16.07 -29.31
C PHE A 176 14.62 -15.04 -28.41
N TYR A 177 15.86 -14.68 -28.71
CA TYR A 177 16.63 -13.71 -27.94
C TYR A 177 16.84 -12.41 -28.73
N PRO A 178 16.53 -11.24 -28.14
CA PRO A 178 16.95 -9.96 -28.68
C PRO A 178 18.49 -9.95 -28.80
N PRO A 179 19.08 -9.24 -29.78
CA PRO A 179 20.51 -8.99 -29.75
C PRO A 179 20.84 -8.25 -28.44
N MET A 180 21.72 -8.82 -27.64
CA MET A 180 22.28 -8.16 -26.46
C MET A 180 22.91 -6.85 -26.95
N ILE A 181 22.35 -5.73 -26.54
CA ILE A 181 23.00 -4.43 -26.67
C ILE A 181 24.04 -4.42 -25.54
N ASP A 182 25.30 -4.59 -25.90
CA ASP A 182 26.40 -4.40 -24.96
C ASP A 182 26.45 -2.91 -24.60
N ASP A 183 26.03 -2.58 -23.38
CA ASP A 183 26.11 -1.23 -22.83
C ASP A 183 27.60 -0.83 -22.66
N LEU A 184 27.93 0.36 -23.15
CA LEU A 184 29.25 1.01 -23.15
C LEU A 184 29.23 2.24 -22.23
#